data_AF-A0A1Z8Q001-F1
#
_entry.id   AF-A0A1Z8Q001-F1
#
_cell.length_a   1.000
_cell.length_b   1.000
_cell.length_c   1.000
_cell.angle_alpha   90.00
_cell.angle_beta   90.00
_cell.angle_gamma   90.00
#
_symmetry.space_group_name_H-M   'P 1'
#
loop_
_entity.id
_entity.type
_entity.pdbx_description
1 polymer ?
#
loop_
_entity_poly.entity_id
_entity_poly.type
_entity_poly.pdbx_seq_one_letter_code
_entity_poly.pdbx_strand_id
1 'polypeptide(L)'
;MCGIKSVKFNDNQAATSQPDRFVEIYIDIKKVIESWRLSVFSFEWLTHDGHIKSPEDLSYKDQQRRQNVMSLYNAGEAVMKPVLGIGVMDNVEVGSGREVLLCLAELGVETMPVHIPKTNIKDFEKFIFMQEGE
;
A
#
# COMPACT_ATOMS: atom_id res chain seq x y z
N MET A 1 -17.71 -3.81 18.64
CA MET A 1 -16.39 -3.19 18.39
C MET A 1 -15.51 -4.25 17.77
N CYS A 2 -15.30 -4.20 16.45
CA CYS A 2 -14.35 -5.10 15.79
C CYS A 2 -12.96 -4.54 16.07
N GLY A 3 -12.16 -5.19 16.91
CA GLY A 3 -10.77 -4.81 17.11
C GLY A 3 -10.01 -4.90 15.79
N ILE A 4 -9.06 -3.98 15.58
CA ILE A 4 -8.14 -4.04 14.44
C ILE A 4 -7.39 -5.38 14.53
N LYS A 5 -7.57 -6.25 13.54
CA LYS A 5 -6.84 -7.54 13.50
C LYS A 5 -5.38 -7.25 13.20
N SER A 6 -4.47 -7.91 13.90
CA SER A 6 -3.04 -7.88 13.56
C SER A 6 -2.84 -8.43 12.15
N VAL A 7 -2.38 -7.59 11.22
CA VAL A 7 -2.10 -7.98 9.84
C VAL A 7 -0.73 -8.66 9.77
N LYS A 8 -0.65 -9.78 9.06
CA LYS A 8 0.62 -10.46 8.76
C LYS A 8 1.09 -10.06 7.36
N PHE A 9 2.40 -10.00 7.18
CA PHE A 9 3.00 -9.56 5.93
C PHE A 9 4.07 -10.52 5.41
N ASN A 10 3.99 -10.85 4.12
CA ASN A 10 5.04 -11.56 3.39
C ASN A 10 5.83 -10.59 2.52
N ASP A 11 7.12 -10.84 2.35
CA ASP A 11 7.96 -10.04 1.47
C ASP A 11 7.54 -10.19 0.00
N ASN A 12 7.70 -9.10 -0.76
CA ASN A 12 7.45 -9.11 -2.19
C ASN A 12 8.61 -9.76 -2.94
N GLN A 13 8.33 -10.71 -3.84
CA GLN A 13 9.35 -11.40 -4.61
C GLN A 13 10.24 -10.43 -5.42
N ALA A 14 9.67 -9.32 -5.90
CA ALA A 14 10.39 -8.31 -6.65
C ALA A 14 11.54 -7.68 -5.84
N ALA A 15 11.34 -7.49 -4.55
CA ALA A 15 12.34 -6.92 -3.65
C ALA A 15 13.30 -7.98 -3.11
N THR A 16 12.82 -9.18 -2.77
CA THR A 16 13.67 -10.26 -2.25
C THR A 16 14.63 -10.81 -3.31
N SER A 17 14.30 -10.66 -4.59
CA SER A 17 15.20 -11.00 -5.70
C SER A 17 16.36 -10.01 -5.86
N GLN A 18 16.28 -8.83 -5.23
CA GLN A 18 17.30 -7.77 -5.29
C GLN A 18 17.47 -7.10 -3.90
N PRO A 19 17.88 -7.86 -2.87
CA PRO A 19 17.87 -7.38 -1.48
C PRO A 19 18.81 -6.19 -1.24
N ASP A 20 19.85 -6.04 -2.06
CA ASP A 20 20.77 -4.90 -1.97
C ASP A 20 20.14 -3.59 -2.46
N ARG A 21 19.04 -3.64 -3.23
CA ARG A 21 18.39 -2.47 -3.83
C ARG A 21 17.19 -1.98 -3.06
N PHE A 22 16.55 -2.83 -2.28
CA PHE A 22 15.34 -2.49 -1.54
C PHE A 22 15.58 -2.43 -0.03
N VAL A 23 14.75 -1.65 0.66
CA VAL A 23 14.68 -1.61 2.12
C VAL A 23 13.22 -1.63 2.55
N GLU A 24 12.96 -2.22 3.71
CA GLU A 24 11.65 -2.15 4.35
C GLU A 24 11.54 -0.89 5.20
N ILE A 25 10.41 -0.19 5.07
CA ILE A 25 10.03 0.92 5.93
C ILE A 25 8.57 0.77 6.37
N TYR A 26 8.20 1.38 7.49
CA TYR A 26 6.81 1.52 7.93
C TYR A 26 6.28 2.87 7.49
N ILE A 27 5.19 2.88 6.73
CA ILE A 27 4.58 4.11 6.20
C ILE A 27 3.26 4.43 6.87
N ASP A 28 2.90 5.71 6.85
CA ASP A 28 1.55 6.22 7.05
C ASP A 28 0.76 6.03 5.75
N ILE A 29 -0.24 5.14 5.79
CA ILE A 29 -1.04 4.75 4.64
C ILE A 29 -1.78 5.95 4.04
N LYS A 30 -2.29 6.86 4.89
CA LYS A 30 -3.06 8.01 4.45
C LYS A 30 -2.19 8.98 3.65
N LYS A 31 -1.00 9.32 4.16
CA LYS A 31 -0.05 10.20 3.46
C LYS A 31 0.40 9.60 2.13
N VAL A 32 0.62 8.28 2.11
CA VAL A 32 0.98 7.56 0.88
C VAL A 32 -0.14 7.61 -0.16
N ILE A 33 -1.39 7.34 0.22
CA ILE A 33 -2.54 7.40 -0.69
C ILE A 33 -2.75 8.83 -1.20
N GLU A 34 -2.63 9.83 -0.33
CA GLU A 34 -2.73 11.23 -0.72
C GLU A 34 -1.69 11.61 -1.78
N SER A 35 -0.45 11.16 -1.64
CA SER A 35 0.57 11.35 -2.67
C SER A 35 0.26 10.54 -3.94
N TRP A 36 -0.13 9.27 -3.80
CA TRP A 36 -0.40 8.38 -4.93
C TRP A 36 -1.60 8.81 -5.77
N ARG A 37 -2.53 9.63 -5.25
CA ARG A 37 -3.62 10.24 -6.04
C ARG A 37 -3.15 10.99 -7.28
N LEU A 38 -1.91 11.48 -7.30
CA LEU A 38 -1.31 12.15 -8.45
C LEU A 38 -0.80 11.17 -9.52
N SER A 39 -0.67 9.88 -9.19
CA SER A 39 -0.26 8.83 -10.13
C SER A 39 -1.28 8.69 -11.25
N VAL A 40 -0.78 8.49 -12.46
CA VAL A 40 -1.59 8.14 -13.63
C VAL A 40 -2.28 6.79 -13.47
N PHE A 41 -1.90 5.95 -12.51
CA PHE A 41 -2.55 4.65 -12.27
C PHE A 41 -3.57 4.70 -11.13
N SER A 42 -3.71 5.85 -10.46
CA SER A 42 -4.61 5.99 -9.31
C SER A 42 -6.08 5.85 -9.68
N PHE A 43 -6.48 6.31 -10.87
CA PHE A 43 -7.87 6.27 -11.34
C PHE A 43 -8.43 4.85 -11.48
N GLU A 44 -7.57 3.83 -11.55
CA GLU A 44 -8.01 2.43 -11.60
C GLU A 44 -8.73 2.03 -10.30
N TRP A 45 -8.34 2.65 -9.18
CA TRP A 45 -8.84 2.29 -7.85
C TRP A 45 -9.40 3.45 -7.03
N LEU A 46 -9.10 4.70 -7.42
CA LEU A 46 -9.65 5.90 -6.80
C LEU A 46 -10.69 6.55 -7.71
N THR A 47 -11.72 7.09 -7.10
CA THR A 47 -12.69 7.98 -7.73
C THR A 47 -12.05 9.35 -8.00
N HIS A 48 -12.70 10.18 -8.81
CA HIS A 48 -12.18 11.52 -9.17
C HIS A 48 -12.04 12.47 -7.96
N ASP A 49 -12.87 12.29 -6.93
CA ASP A 49 -12.80 12.99 -5.65
C ASP A 49 -11.79 12.36 -4.66
N GLY A 50 -11.18 11.22 -5.03
CA GLY A 50 -10.08 10.58 -4.32
C GLY A 50 -10.48 9.58 -3.25
N HIS A 51 -11.73 9.10 -3.28
CA HIS A 51 -12.16 7.97 -2.46
C HIS A 51 -11.76 6.65 -3.12
N ILE A 52 -11.61 5.61 -2.31
CA ILE A 52 -11.40 4.25 -2.83
C ILE A 52 -12.71 3.81 -3.49
N LYS A 53 -12.62 3.35 -4.74
CA LYS A 53 -13.77 2.85 -5.50
C LYS A 53 -14.45 1.69 -4.78
N SER A 54 -15.77 1.61 -4.91
CA SER A 54 -16.52 0.43 -4.50
C SER A 54 -16.16 -0.78 -5.39
N PRO A 55 -16.40 -2.02 -4.92
CA PRO A 55 -16.10 -3.21 -5.71
C PRO A 55 -16.71 -3.17 -7.13
N GLU A 56 -17.94 -2.71 -7.28
CA GLU A 56 -18.66 -2.64 -8.55
C GLU A 56 -18.06 -1.64 -9.56
N ASP A 57 -17.34 -0.63 -9.07
CA ASP A 57 -16.66 0.38 -9.89
C ASP A 57 -15.25 -0.04 -10.32
N LEU A 58 -14.75 -1.17 -9.81
CA LEU A 58 -13.47 -1.76 -10.20
C LEU A 58 -13.63 -2.64 -11.44
N SER A 59 -12.55 -2.78 -12.22
CA SER A 59 -12.49 -3.79 -13.28
C SER A 59 -12.68 -5.20 -12.70
N TYR A 60 -13.17 -6.15 -13.49
CA TYR A 60 -13.32 -7.55 -13.02
C TYR A 60 -12.01 -8.11 -12.44
N LYS A 61 -10.87 -7.78 -13.07
CA LYS A 61 -9.55 -8.18 -12.59
C LYS A 61 -9.22 -7.60 -11.21
N ASP A 62 -9.54 -6.33 -10.98
CA ASP A 62 -9.27 -5.65 -9.72
C ASP A 62 -10.27 -6.05 -8.62
N GLN A 63 -11.51 -6.39 -8.98
CA GLN A 63 -12.46 -7.04 -8.08
C GLN A 63 -11.89 -8.36 -7.54
N GLN A 64 -11.33 -9.21 -8.41
CA GLN A 64 -10.70 -10.47 -7.98
C GLN A 64 -9.49 -10.23 -7.06
N ARG A 65 -8.65 -9.22 -7.37
CA ARG A 65 -7.51 -8.84 -6.51
C ARG A 65 -7.97 -8.37 -5.14
N ARG A 66 -8.98 -7.50 -5.08
CA ARG A 66 -9.61 -7.05 -3.84
C ARG A 66 -10.16 -8.22 -3.03
N GLN A 67 -10.94 -9.10 -3.66
CA GLN A 67 -11.50 -10.28 -3.02
C GLN A 67 -10.42 -11.19 -2.43
N ASN A 68 -9.31 -11.38 -3.15
CA ASN A 68 -8.17 -12.16 -2.65
C ASN A 68 -7.56 -11.54 -1.38
N VAL A 69 -7.28 -10.22 -1.39
CA VAL A 69 -6.73 -9.52 -0.21
C VAL A 69 -7.68 -9.63 0.98
N MET A 70 -8.97 -9.38 0.76
CA MET A 70 -9.98 -9.48 1.83
C MET A 70 -10.11 -10.90 2.38
N SER A 71 -9.99 -11.92 1.52
CA SER A 71 -10.00 -13.33 1.94
C SER A 71 -8.81 -13.65 2.84
N LEU A 72 -7.60 -13.25 2.44
CA LEU A 72 -6.39 -13.44 3.24
C LEU A 72 -6.48 -12.72 4.60
N TYR A 73 -6.93 -11.45 4.60
CA TYR A 73 -7.12 -10.68 5.82
C TYR A 73 -8.14 -11.34 6.76
N ASN A 74 -9.27 -11.80 6.22
CA ASN A 74 -10.32 -12.44 7.02
C ASN A 74 -9.87 -13.78 7.61
N ALA A 75 -9.08 -14.55 6.87
CA ALA A 75 -8.47 -15.81 7.30
C ALA A 75 -7.31 -15.62 8.30
N GLY A 76 -6.81 -14.39 8.50
CA GLY A 76 -5.63 -14.13 9.32
C GLY A 76 -4.32 -14.62 8.68
N GLU A 77 -4.33 -14.74 7.35
CA GLU A 77 -3.18 -15.07 6.52
C GLU A 77 -2.38 -13.81 6.16
N ALA A 78 -1.14 -14.02 5.71
CA ALA A 78 -0.26 -12.92 5.36
C ALA A 78 -0.61 -12.33 3.98
N VAL A 79 -0.64 -11.01 3.90
CA VAL A 79 -0.74 -10.26 2.64
C VAL A 79 0.65 -9.80 2.19
N MET A 80 0.82 -9.56 0.90
CA MET A 80 2.13 -9.18 0.35
C MET A 80 2.44 -7.71 0.66
N LYS A 81 3.67 -7.42 1.11
CA LYS A 81 4.17 -6.05 1.26
C LYS A 81 4.14 -5.35 -0.11
N PRO A 82 3.51 -4.17 -0.23
CA PRO A 82 3.60 -3.35 -1.43
C PRO A 82 5.04 -2.94 -1.73
N VAL A 83 5.36 -2.79 -3.01
CA VAL A 83 6.60 -2.13 -3.44
C VAL A 83 6.25 -0.72 -3.92
N LEU A 84 6.82 0.28 -3.25
CA LEU A 84 6.62 1.69 -3.55
C LEU A 84 7.88 2.31 -4.13
N GLY A 85 7.72 3.40 -4.86
CA GLY A 85 8.81 4.24 -5.36
C GLY A 85 8.34 5.68 -5.52
N ILE A 86 9.18 6.51 -6.14
CA ILE A 86 8.83 7.88 -6.50
C ILE A 86 8.67 7.97 -8.02
N GLY A 87 7.53 8.51 -8.44
CA GLY A 87 7.21 8.77 -9.84
C GLY A 87 7.87 10.03 -10.36
N VAL A 88 7.70 10.28 -11.66
CA VAL A 88 8.30 11.44 -12.35
C VAL A 88 7.74 12.79 -11.90
N MET A 89 6.61 12.81 -11.19
CA MET A 89 5.98 14.02 -10.65
C MET A 89 6.19 14.17 -9.13
N ASP A 90 7.26 13.56 -8.59
CA ASP A 90 7.61 13.58 -7.17
C ASP A 90 6.51 13.07 -6.22
N ASN A 91 5.63 12.21 -6.76
CA ASN A 91 4.58 11.51 -6.03
C ASN A 91 4.98 10.06 -5.73
N VAL A 92 4.36 9.44 -4.73
CA VAL A 92 4.49 8.00 -4.51
C VAL A 92 3.88 7.26 -5.70
N GLU A 93 4.59 6.23 -6.17
CA GLU A 93 4.10 5.24 -7.12
C GLU A 93 4.05 3.87 -6.46
N VAL A 94 3.01 3.10 -6.79
CA VAL A 94 2.84 1.72 -6.30
C VAL A 94 3.17 0.74 -7.42
N GLY A 95 4.40 0.20 -7.40
CA GLY A 95 4.85 -0.76 -8.40
C GLY A 95 4.14 -2.11 -8.28
N SER A 96 3.80 -2.52 -7.06
CA SER A 96 3.03 -3.74 -6.78
C SER A 96 2.26 -3.64 -5.45
N GLY A 97 1.18 -4.41 -5.32
CA GLY A 97 0.42 -4.51 -4.07
C GLY A 97 -0.49 -3.31 -3.76
N ARG A 98 -0.95 -2.56 -4.78
CA ARG A 98 -1.89 -1.44 -4.57
C ARG A 98 -3.20 -1.89 -3.96
N GLU A 99 -3.67 -3.08 -4.34
CA GLU A 99 -4.83 -3.73 -3.76
C GLU A 99 -4.66 -3.95 -2.26
N VAL A 100 -3.46 -4.31 -1.79
CA VAL A 100 -3.16 -4.49 -0.37
C VAL A 100 -3.22 -3.14 0.34
N LEU A 101 -2.51 -2.14 -0.19
CA LEU A 101 -2.50 -0.78 0.37
C LEU A 101 -3.93 -0.24 0.56
N LEU A 102 -4.76 -0.33 -0.48
CA LEU A 102 -6.10 0.27 -0.49
C LEU A 102 -7.12 -0.53 0.32
N CYS A 103 -7.08 -1.87 0.27
CA CYS A 103 -7.98 -2.68 1.11
C CYS A 103 -7.67 -2.48 2.59
N LEU A 104 -6.39 -2.42 2.98
CA LEU A 104 -6.01 -2.18 4.37
C LEU A 104 -6.38 -0.76 4.82
N ALA A 105 -6.25 0.23 3.94
CA ALA A 105 -6.73 1.59 4.22
C ALA A 105 -8.24 1.63 4.49
N GLU A 106 -9.04 0.95 3.67
CA GLU A 106 -10.48 0.85 3.84
C GLU A 106 -10.88 0.11 5.13
N LEU A 107 -10.06 -0.86 5.56
CA LEU A 107 -10.21 -1.57 6.83
C LEU A 107 -9.77 -0.73 8.06
N GLY A 108 -9.29 0.50 7.85
CA GLY A 108 -8.85 1.40 8.92
C GLY A 108 -7.45 1.11 9.45
N VAL A 109 -6.62 0.38 8.70
CA VAL A 109 -5.20 0.24 9.03
C VAL A 109 -4.50 1.56 8.72
N GLU A 110 -3.78 2.11 9.69
CA GLU A 110 -3.10 3.40 9.55
C GLU A 110 -1.66 3.25 9.04
N THR A 111 -1.03 2.12 9.36
CA THR A 111 0.40 1.90 9.09
C THR A 111 0.67 0.51 8.56
N MET A 112 1.65 0.37 7.66
CA MET A 112 2.07 -0.93 7.18
C MET A 112 3.55 -0.95 6.73
N PRO A 113 4.20 -2.12 6.78
CA PRO A 113 5.50 -2.30 6.14
C PRO A 113 5.36 -2.33 4.62
N VAL A 114 6.28 -1.65 3.94
CA VAL A 114 6.41 -1.62 2.49
C VAL A 114 7.87 -1.73 2.09
N HIS A 115 8.13 -2.11 0.84
CA HIS A 115 9.48 -2.12 0.29
C HIS A 115 9.68 -0.92 -0.62
N ILE A 116 10.81 -0.22 -0.49
CA ILE A 116 11.20 0.90 -1.36
C ILE A 116 12.62 0.72 -1.90
N PRO A 117 12.96 1.28 -3.07
CA PRO A 117 14.35 1.40 -3.49
C PRO A 117 15.15 2.21 -2.45
N LYS A 118 16.37 1.76 -2.11
CA LYS A 118 17.25 2.48 -1.16
C LYS A 118 17.55 3.91 -1.61
N THR A 119 17.53 4.18 -2.91
CA THR A 119 17.70 5.52 -3.48
C THR A 119 16.58 6.48 -3.11
N ASN A 120 15.39 5.98 -2.77
CA ASN A 120 14.23 6.79 -2.41
C ASN A 120 14.06 7.01 -0.90
N ILE A 121 14.98 6.53 -0.04
CA ILE A 121 14.84 6.65 1.42
C ILE A 121 14.56 8.10 1.85
N LYS A 122 15.31 9.07 1.31
CA LYS A 122 15.15 10.49 1.63
C LYS A 122 13.77 11.03 1.20
N ASP A 123 13.30 10.63 0.02
CA ASP A 123 11.99 11.06 -0.48
C ASP A 123 10.84 10.52 0.37
N PHE A 124 11.06 9.36 1.02
CA PHE A 124 10.08 8.70 1.86
C PHE A 124 10.03 9.17 3.31
N GLU A 125 10.96 10.02 3.77
CA GLU A 125 11.00 10.50 5.17
C GLU A 125 9.66 11.09 5.62
N LYS A 126 8.98 11.85 4.75
CA LYS A 126 7.67 12.46 5.03
C LYS A 126 6.50 11.46 5.11
N PHE A 127 6.69 10.24 4.61
CA PHE A 127 5.70 9.17 4.60
C PHE A 127 5.94 8.12 5.69
N ILE A 128 7.11 8.11 6.31
CA ILE A 128 7.41 7.17 7.40
C ILE A 128 6.50 7.47 8.58
N PHE A 129 5.90 6.41 9.13
CA PHE A 129 5.16 6.53 10.37
C PHE A 129 6.16 6.63 11.53
N MET A 130 6.22 7.79 12.16
CA MET A 130 6.88 7.96 13.44
C MET A 130 5.82 7.81 14.53
N GLN A 131 5.97 6.82 15.42
CA GLN A 131 5.25 6.90 16.69
C GLN A 131 5.78 8.13 17.40
N GLU A 132 4.95 9.14 17.61
CA GLU A 132 5.25 10.18 18.59
C GLU A 132 5.44 9.45 19.94
N GLY A 133 6.63 9.61 20.52
CA GLY A 133 7.01 8.91 21.75
C GLY A 133 6.02 9.20 22.87
N GLU A 134 5.66 8.14 23.60
CA GLU A 134 5.03 8.21 24.93
C GLU A 134 5.93 8.95 25.94
#